data_AF-A0A496YW31-F1
#
_entry.id   AF-A0A496YW31-F1
#
_cell.length_a   1.000
_cell.length_b   1.000
_cell.length_c   1.000
_cell.angle_alpha   90.00
_cell.angle_beta   90.00
_cell.angle_gamma   90.00
#
_symmetry.space_group_name_H-M   'P 1'
#
loop_
_entity.id
_entity.type
_entity.pdbx_description
1 polymer ?
#
loop_
_entity_poly.entity_id
_entity_poly.type
_entity_poly.pdbx_seq_one_letter_code
_entity_poly.pdbx_strand_id
1 'polypeptide(L)'
;MEQFQLTTQSIPKLVKQISSPASIGYFFQTMYNVVDTYFGGTISTQALASLSLSLPVFFIIIAMGTGISTGTTALIGNALG
;
A
#
# COMPACT_ATOMS: atom_id res chain seq x y z
N MET A 1 -0.68 -18.11 28.01
CA MET A 1 -0.01 -17.44 26.88
C MET A 1 -0.86 -17.71 25.66
N GLU A 2 -1.59 -16.71 25.16
CA GLU A 2 -2.34 -16.85 23.91
C GLU A 2 -1.35 -17.15 22.78
N GLN A 3 -1.51 -18.30 22.14
CA GLN A 3 -0.71 -18.70 20.98
C GLN A 3 -1.12 -17.81 19.79
N PHE A 4 -0.18 -17.03 19.25
CA PHE A 4 -0.46 -16.20 18.07
C PHE A 4 -0.84 -17.09 16.89
N GLN A 5 -2.03 -16.88 16.32
CA GLN A 5 -2.51 -17.69 15.18
C GLN A 5 -1.64 -17.54 13.92
N LEU A 6 -0.86 -16.46 13.84
CA LEU A 6 0.06 -16.17 12.75
C LEU A 6 1.34 -17.05 12.79
N THR A 7 1.70 -17.61 13.94
CA THR A 7 2.92 -18.44 14.11
C THR A 7 2.62 -19.94 14.20
N THR A 8 1.34 -20.33 14.25
CA THR A 8 0.90 -21.73 14.47
C THR A 8 0.22 -22.38 13.27
N GLN A 9 -0.21 -21.61 12.26
CA GLN A 9 -0.87 -22.12 11.06
C GLN A 9 0.11 -22.43 9.93
N SER A 10 -0.30 -23.27 8.97
CA SER A 10 0.52 -23.59 7.80
C SER A 10 0.76 -22.37 6.91
N ILE A 11 2.03 -22.14 6.56
CA ILE A 11 2.46 -20.98 5.75
C ILE A 11 1.61 -20.76 4.49
N PRO A 12 1.29 -21.78 3.67
CA PRO A 12 0.50 -21.58 2.45
C PRO A 12 -0.93 -21.09 2.71
N LYS A 13 -1.54 -21.53 3.82
CA LYS A 13 -2.88 -21.10 4.23
C LYS A 13 -2.85 -19.64 4.70
N LEU A 14 -1.84 -19.31 5.50
CA LEU A 14 -1.68 -17.97 6.05
C LEU A 14 -1.38 -16.93 4.96
N VAL A 15 -0.48 -17.27 4.03
CA VAL A 15 -0.17 -16.42 2.87
C VAL A 15 -1.45 -16.13 2.09
N LYS A 16 -2.26 -17.14 1.77
CA LYS A 16 -3.54 -16.93 1.06
C LYS A 16 -4.52 -16.05 1.84
N GLN A 17 -4.61 -16.24 3.15
CA GLN A 17 -5.53 -15.50 4.00
C GLN A 17 -5.18 -14.01 4.09
N ILE A 18 -3.88 -13.67 4.09
CA ILE A 18 -3.40 -12.28 4.16
C ILE A 18 -3.30 -11.66 2.75
N SER A 19 -2.80 -12.41 1.77
CA SER A 19 -2.57 -11.87 0.42
C SER A 19 -3.86 -11.63 -0.34
N SER A 20 -4.89 -12.47 -0.19
CA SER A 20 -6.15 -12.29 -0.92
C SER A 20 -6.81 -10.92 -0.65
N PRO A 21 -7.06 -10.50 0.61
CA PRO A 21 -7.63 -9.17 0.87
C PRO A 21 -6.66 -8.04 0.50
N ALA A 22 -5.36 -8.20 0.73
CA ALA A 22 -4.37 -7.19 0.36
C ALA A 22 -4.32 -6.96 -1.16
N SER A 23 -4.29 -8.03 -1.96
CA SER A 23 -4.28 -7.95 -3.43
C SER A 23 -5.53 -7.30 -3.98
N ILE A 24 -6.71 -7.59 -3.41
CA ILE A 24 -7.96 -6.90 -3.80
C ILE A 24 -7.86 -5.41 -3.49
N GLY A 25 -7.36 -5.04 -2.30
CA GLY A 25 -7.14 -3.65 -1.92
C GLY A 25 -6.21 -2.91 -2.88
N TYR A 26 -5.04 -3.49 -3.18
CA TYR A 26 -4.08 -2.91 -4.12
C TYR A 26 -4.62 -2.80 -5.55
N PHE A 27 -5.44 -3.76 -5.99
CA PHE A 27 -6.10 -3.71 -7.28
C PHE A 27 -7.03 -2.49 -7.39
N PHE A 28 -7.93 -2.31 -6.43
CA PHE A 28 -8.83 -1.15 -6.42
C PHE A 28 -8.10 0.17 -6.23
N GLN A 29 -7.05 0.21 -5.40
CA GLN A 29 -6.21 1.39 -5.25
C GLN A 29 -5.54 1.77 -6.57
N THR A 30 -5.05 0.80 -7.34
CA THR A 30 -4.46 1.06 -8.66
C THR A 30 -5.52 1.58 -9.64
N MET A 31 -6.71 0.96 -9.68
CA MET A 31 -7.82 1.42 -10.52
C MET A 31 -8.29 2.83 -10.16
N TYR A 32 -8.32 3.17 -8.87
CA TYR A 32 -8.60 4.53 -8.42
C TYR A 32 -7.62 5.53 -9.03
N ASN A 33 -6.31 5.26 -8.96
CA ASN A 33 -5.29 6.14 -9.55
C ASN A 33 -5.45 6.30 -11.07
N VAL A 34 -5.84 5.22 -11.78
CA VAL A 34 -6.10 5.26 -13.24
C VAL A 34 -7.30 6.16 -13.54
N VAL A 35 -8.42 5.96 -12.84
CA VAL A 35 -9.65 6.75 -13.02
C VAL A 35 -9.39 8.22 -12.68
N ASP A 36 -8.74 8.50 -11.55
CA ASP A 36 -8.40 9.85 -11.12
C ASP A 36 -7.52 10.58 -12.16
N THR A 37 -6.47 9.92 -12.66
CA THR A 37 -5.60 10.50 -13.70
C THR A 37 -6.34 10.74 -15.00
N TYR A 38 -7.20 9.80 -15.41
CA TYR A 38 -8.00 9.93 -16.64
C TYR A 38 -8.95 11.12 -16.56
N PHE A 39 -9.75 11.23 -15.50
CA PHE A 39 -10.68 12.34 -15.34
C PHE A 39 -9.98 13.67 -15.01
N GLY A 40 -8.88 13.67 -14.26
CA GLY A 40 -8.04 14.85 -14.07
C GLY A 40 -7.48 15.39 -15.39
N GLY A 41 -7.12 14.49 -16.31
CA GLY A 41 -6.68 14.82 -17.66
C GLY A 41 -7.76 15.39 -18.57
N THR A 42 -9.03 15.01 -18.38
CA THR A 42 -10.15 15.56 -19.18
C THR A 42 -10.58 16.96 -18.75
N ILE A 43 -10.20 17.42 -17.55
CA ILE A 43 -10.51 18.77 -17.06
C ILE A 43 -9.65 19.84 -17.76
N SER A 44 -8.33 19.66 -17.78
CA SER A 44 -7.39 20.55 -18.49
C SER A 44 -6.00 19.94 -18.56
N THR A 45 -5.30 20.16 -19.68
CA THR A 45 -3.89 19.77 -19.84
C THR A 45 -2.99 20.41 -18.79
N GLN A 46 -3.33 21.64 -18.34
CA GLN A 46 -2.60 22.34 -17.28
C GLN A 46 -2.80 21.66 -15.91
N ALA A 47 -4.00 21.14 -15.62
CA ALA A 47 -4.27 20.42 -14.37
C ALA A 47 -3.46 19.11 -14.29
N LEU A 48 -3.39 18.36 -15.40
CA LEU A 48 -2.59 17.14 -15.48
C LEU A 48 -1.08 17.42 -15.38
N ALA A 49 -0.61 18.52 -15.97
CA ALA A 49 0.78 18.96 -15.85
C ALA A 49 1.14 19.35 -14.40
N SER A 50 0.25 20.05 -13.69
CA SER A 50 0.45 20.40 -12.27
C SER A 50 0.44 19.18 -11.34
N LEU A 51 -0.42 18.19 -11.62
CA LEU A 51 -0.40 16.88 -10.94
C LEU A 51 0.95 16.19 -11.13
N SER A 52 1.43 16.13 -12.37
CA SER A 52 2.72 15.50 -12.71
C SER A 52 3.90 16.19 -12.03
N LEU A 53 3.88 17.52 -11.93
CA LEU A 53 4.91 18.30 -11.24
C LEU A 53 4.92 18.05 -9.72
N SER A 54 3.77 17.70 -9.15
CA SER A 54 3.64 17.42 -7.71
C SER A 54 4.07 16.00 -7.32
N LEU A 55 4.26 15.09 -8.30
CA LEU A 55 4.64 13.70 -8.06
C LEU A 55 5.90 13.53 -7.19
N PRO A 56 7.02 14.26 -7.40
CA PRO A 56 8.21 14.08 -6.59
C PRO A 56 7.98 14.36 -5.10
N VAL A 57 7.22 15.41 -4.77
CA VAL A 57 6.88 15.76 -3.39
C VAL A 57 5.96 14.70 -2.79
N PHE A 58 4.97 14.25 -3.55
CA PHE A 58 4.08 13.17 -3.14
C PHE A 58 4.85 11.87 -2.84
N PHE A 59 5.82 11.51 -3.69
CA PHE A 59 6.68 10.34 -3.46
C PHE A 59 7.50 10.44 -2.18
N ILE A 60 8.02 11.62 -1.84
CA ILE A 60 8.77 11.82 -0.58
C ILE A 60 7.87 11.56 0.63
N ILE A 61 6.64 12.07 0.61
CA ILE A 61 5.67 11.86 1.70
C ILE A 61 5.30 10.37 1.83
N ILE A 62 4.98 9.72 0.71
CA ILE A 62 4.68 8.27 0.67
C ILE A 62 5.88 7.46 1.16
N ALA A 63 7.10 7.79 0.73
CA ALA A 63 8.31 7.05 1.11
C ALA A 63 8.58 7.13 2.62
N MET A 64 8.37 8.30 3.24
CA MET A 64 8.48 8.42 4.69
C MET A 64 7.43 7.59 5.43
N GLY A 65 6.16 7.70 5.02
CA GLY A 65 5.07 6.96 5.65
C GLY A 65 5.24 5.44 5.53
N THR A 66 5.54 4.96 4.33
CA THR A 66 5.75 3.53 4.05
C THR A 66 7.04 3.01 4.69
N GLY A 67 8.11 3.82 4.74
CA GLY A 67 9.35 3.48 5.42
C GLY A 67 9.14 3.25 6.91
N ILE A 68 8.45 4.18 7.60
CA ILE A 68 8.12 4.02 9.02
C ILE A 68 7.20 2.82 9.22
N SER A 69 6.12 2.71 8.44
CA SER A 69 5.16 1.60 8.55
C SER A 69 5.84 0.23 8.39
N THR A 70 6.73 0.11 7.40
CA THR A 70 7.45 -1.14 7.13
C THR A 70 8.45 -1.45 8.23
N GLY A 71 9.21 -0.44 8.69
CA GLY A 71 10.14 -0.59 9.81
C GLY A 71 9.46 -1.01 11.10
N THR A 72 8.33 -0.38 11.45
CA THR A 72 7.51 -0.76 12.61
C THR A 72 6.98 -2.18 12.47
N THR A 73 6.46 -2.56 11.30
CA THR A 73 5.96 -3.92 11.05
C THR A 73 7.07 -4.96 11.22
N ALA A 74 8.28 -4.68 10.72
CA ALA A 74 9.44 -5.57 10.86
C ALA A 74 9.88 -5.73 12.34
N LEU A 75 9.93 -4.63 13.11
CA LEU A 75 10.26 -4.67 14.54
C LEU A 75 9.21 -5.44 15.34
N ILE A 76 7.93 -5.23 15.07
CA ILE A 76 6.84 -5.98 15.72
C ILE A 76 6.93 -7.46 15.38
N GLY A 77 7.13 -7.80 14.09
CA GLY A 77 7.31 -9.18 13.67
C GLY A 77 8.48 -9.86 14.38
N ASN A 78 9.63 -9.19 14.46
CA ASN A 78 10.81 -9.70 15.15
C ASN A 78 10.58 -9.88 16.67
N ALA A 79 9.84 -8.96 17.31
CA ALA A 79 9.52 -9.06 18.74
C ALA A 79 8.50 -10.18 19.05
N LEU A 80 7.62 -10.51 18.11
CA LEU A 80 6.62 -11.58 18.25
C LEU A 80 7.16 -12.97 17.91
N GLY A 81 8.31 -13.06 17.23
CA GLY A 81 8.98 -14.32 16.87
C GLY A 81 8.88 -14.62 15.39
#